data_AF-A0A170T7E9-F1
#
_entry.id   AF-A0A170T7E9-F1
#
_cell.length_a   1.000
_cell.length_b   1.000
_cell.length_c   1.000
_cell.angle_alpha   90.00
_cell.angle_beta   90.00
_cell.angle_gamma   90.00
#
_symmetry.space_group_name_H-M   'P 1'
#
loop_
_entity.id
_entity.type
_entity.pdbx_description
1 polymer ?
#
loop_
_entity_poly.entity_id
_entity_poly.type
_entity_poly.pdbx_seq_one_letter_code
_entity_poly.pdbx_strand_id
1 'polypeptide(L)'
;MNKAGIITQHVNKVREGRPHILDLLQDGKINLVINTSEGIKSFSESSSIRKTALIKKIPYSTTIPGAKAIVLAIRTLKKQGVQVIPMQEYIIQ
;
A
#
# COMPACT_ATOMS: atom_id res chain seq x y z
N MET A 1 -10.83 -11.47 -5.38
CA MET A 1 -11.57 -10.57 -4.47
C MET A 1 -13.08 -10.75 -4.64
N ASN A 2 -13.61 -10.58 -5.87
CA ASN A 2 -15.04 -10.83 -6.14
C ASN A 2 -15.53 -12.24 -5.78
N LYS A 3 -14.74 -13.30 -6.08
CA LYS A 3 -15.05 -14.68 -5.64
C LYS A 3 -15.08 -14.87 -4.12
N ALA A 4 -14.45 -13.97 -3.38
CA ALA A 4 -14.45 -13.97 -1.91
C ALA A 4 -15.48 -12.98 -1.33
N GLY A 5 -16.41 -12.47 -2.16
CA GLY A 5 -17.44 -11.51 -1.73
C GLY A 5 -16.94 -10.09 -1.47
N ILE A 6 -15.68 -9.78 -1.82
CA ILE A 6 -15.09 -8.46 -1.61
C ILE A 6 -15.34 -7.61 -2.85
N ILE A 7 -16.10 -6.52 -2.69
CA ILE A 7 -16.35 -5.53 -3.74
C ILE A 7 -15.04 -4.84 -4.11
N THR A 8 -14.72 -4.79 -5.39
CA THR A 8 -13.51 -4.15 -5.91
C THR A 8 -13.79 -3.39 -7.19
N GLN A 9 -13.05 -2.31 -7.39
CA GLN A 9 -13.02 -1.58 -8.66
C GLN A 9 -11.83 -2.06 -9.49
N HIS A 10 -12.07 -2.43 -10.74
CA HIS A 10 -11.00 -2.70 -11.69
C HIS A 10 -10.35 -1.38 -12.13
N VAL A 11 -9.01 -1.36 -12.20
CA VAL A 11 -8.23 -0.21 -12.66
C VAL A 11 -7.22 -0.70 -13.69
N ASN A 12 -7.15 -0.02 -14.83
CA ASN A 12 -6.25 -0.38 -15.91
C ASN A 12 -4.77 -0.26 -15.48
N LYS A 13 -3.95 -1.19 -15.95
CA LYS A 13 -2.50 -0.99 -16.03
C LYS A 13 -2.17 0.10 -17.05
N VAL A 14 -0.96 0.64 -16.99
CA VAL A 14 -0.51 1.70 -17.91
C VAL A 14 -0.71 1.33 -19.38
N ARG A 15 -0.40 0.08 -19.75
CA ARG A 15 -0.54 -0.45 -21.11
C ARG A 15 -1.99 -0.72 -21.56
N GLU A 16 -2.95 -0.68 -20.65
CA GLU A 16 -4.36 -1.04 -20.90
C GLU A 16 -5.23 0.19 -21.20
N GLY A 17 -4.63 1.39 -21.26
CA GLY A 17 -5.32 2.65 -21.58
C GLY A 17 -5.86 3.38 -20.36
N ARG A 18 -6.45 4.56 -20.58
CA ARG A 18 -6.88 5.49 -19.52
C ARG A 18 -8.35 5.31 -19.08
N PRO A 19 -8.71 5.66 -17.84
CA PRO A 19 -7.80 6.02 -16.75
C PRO A 19 -7.07 4.79 -16.21
N HIS A 20 -5.76 4.93 -15.95
CA HIS A 20 -4.91 3.86 -15.40
C HIS A 20 -4.39 4.20 -14.00
N ILE A 21 -3.77 3.22 -13.33
CA ILE A 21 -3.29 3.34 -11.96
C ILE A 21 -2.41 4.58 -11.69
N LEU A 22 -1.58 5.02 -12.65
CA LEU A 22 -0.74 6.20 -12.46
C LEU A 22 -1.53 7.52 -12.46
N ASP A 23 -2.71 7.55 -13.10
CA ASP A 23 -3.60 8.72 -13.08
C ASP A 23 -4.20 8.84 -11.67
N LEU A 24 -4.70 7.72 -11.13
CA LEU A 24 -5.29 7.68 -9.79
C LEU A 24 -4.27 8.03 -8.68
N LEU A 25 -3.02 7.58 -8.83
CA LEU A 25 -1.93 7.96 -7.92
C LEU A 25 -1.60 9.45 -8.04
N GLN A 26 -1.64 10.01 -9.25
CA GLN A 26 -1.36 11.43 -9.48
C GLN A 26 -2.45 12.33 -8.91
N ASP A 27 -3.71 11.92 -9.06
CA ASP A 27 -4.92 12.62 -8.61
C ASP A 27 -5.19 12.44 -7.10
N GLY A 28 -4.31 11.74 -6.38
CA GLY A 28 -4.44 11.54 -4.93
C GLY A 28 -5.62 10.64 -4.54
N LYS A 29 -6.13 9.82 -5.46
CA LYS A 29 -7.27 8.91 -5.24
C LYS A 29 -6.88 7.62 -4.52
N ILE A 30 -5.59 7.41 -4.28
CA ILE A 30 -5.03 6.20 -3.65
C ILE A 30 -4.20 6.62 -2.43
N ASN A 31 -4.49 6.05 -1.26
CA ASN A 31 -3.80 6.35 0.00
C ASN A 31 -2.82 5.26 0.46
N LEU A 32 -2.87 4.07 -0.15
CA LEU A 32 -2.00 2.93 0.16
C LEU A 32 -1.87 2.05 -1.08
N VAL A 33 -0.64 1.59 -1.37
CA VAL A 33 -0.38 0.65 -2.47
C VAL A 33 0.18 -0.67 -1.92
N ILE A 34 -0.43 -1.79 -2.29
CA ILE A 34 0.14 -3.13 -2.07
C ILE A 34 0.51 -3.69 -3.45
N ASN A 35 1.81 -3.72 -3.75
CA ASN A 35 2.35 -4.17 -5.03
C ASN A 35 3.24 -5.39 -4.83
N THR A 36 2.66 -6.59 -4.80
CA THR A 36 3.44 -7.82 -4.81
C THR A 36 3.74 -8.23 -6.24
N SER A 37 5.03 -8.33 -6.59
CA SER A 37 5.46 -8.74 -7.92
C SER A 37 6.01 -10.16 -7.86
N GLU A 38 5.46 -11.06 -8.67
CA GLU A 38 6.07 -12.35 -8.96
C GLU A 38 6.61 -12.31 -10.40
N GLY A 39 7.91 -12.60 -10.57
CA GLY A 39 8.58 -12.64 -11.86
C GLY A 39 9.13 -11.30 -12.40
N ILE A 40 10.13 -11.40 -13.28
CA ILE A 40 10.90 -10.27 -13.83
C ILE A 40 10.02 -9.32 -14.66
N LYS A 41 9.09 -9.86 -15.46
CA LYS A 41 8.16 -9.05 -16.29
C LYS A 41 7.28 -8.16 -15.41
N SER A 42 6.70 -8.71 -14.35
CA SER A 42 5.89 -7.98 -13.38
C SER A 42 6.70 -6.89 -12.66
N PHE A 43 7.99 -7.14 -12.38
CA PHE A 43 8.87 -6.19 -11.70
C PHE A 43 9.15 -4.92 -12.52
N SER A 44 9.41 -5.08 -13.83
CA SER A 44 9.66 -3.95 -14.74
C SER A 44 8.39 -3.12 -14.95
N GLU A 45 7.25 -3.78 -15.22
CA GLU A 45 5.98 -3.09 -15.45
C GLU A 45 5.51 -2.31 -14.21
N SER A 46 5.74 -2.84 -13.02
CA SER A 46 5.34 -2.20 -11.75
C SER A 46 6.35 -1.18 -11.21
N SER A 47 7.51 -1.01 -11.85
CA SER A 47 8.53 -0.03 -11.45
C SER A 47 7.97 1.40 -11.45
N SER A 48 7.18 1.74 -12.47
CA SER A 48 6.50 3.03 -12.58
C SER A 48 5.56 3.30 -11.38
N ILE A 49 4.78 2.30 -10.98
CA ILE A 49 3.84 2.38 -9.84
C ILE A 49 4.61 2.68 -8.55
N ARG A 50 5.70 1.94 -8.27
CA ARG A 50 6.52 2.16 -7.07
C ARG A 50 7.17 3.55 -7.08
N LYS A 51 7.72 3.97 -8.22
CA LYS A 51 8.35 5.28 -8.37
C LYS A 51 7.34 6.41 -8.14
N THR A 52 6.15 6.30 -8.72
CA THR A 52 5.09 7.31 -8.54
C THR A 52 4.58 7.33 -7.10
N ALA A 53 4.36 6.17 -6.46
CA ALA A 53 3.97 6.10 -5.05
C ALA A 53 5.02 6.78 -4.15
N LEU A 54 6.31 6.52 -4.38
CA LEU A 54 7.40 7.16 -3.65
C LEU A 54 7.41 8.69 -3.85
N ILE A 55 7.34 9.18 -5.09
CA ILE A 55 7.32 10.62 -5.41
C ILE A 55 6.11 11.31 -4.76
N LYS A 56 4.95 10.64 -4.77
CA LYS A 56 3.70 11.16 -4.20
C LYS A 56 3.60 10.94 -2.69
N LYS A 57 4.64 10.38 -2.04
CA LYS A 57 4.67 10.06 -0.60
C LYS A 57 3.50 9.17 -0.16
N ILE A 58 3.06 8.28 -1.03
CA ILE A 58 2.02 7.30 -0.76
C ILE A 58 2.69 6.06 -0.16
N PRO A 59 2.33 5.63 1.07
CA PRO A 59 2.85 4.41 1.66
C PRO A 59 2.61 3.21 0.72
N TYR A 60 3.63 2.38 0.55
CA TYR A 60 3.50 1.17 -0.26
C TYR A 60 4.25 -0.01 0.34
N SER A 61 3.74 -1.21 0.09
CA SER A 61 4.42 -2.46 0.42
C SER A 61 4.61 -3.33 -0.81
N THR A 62 5.76 -3.97 -0.88
CA THR A 62 6.11 -4.91 -1.96
C THR A 62 5.99 -6.37 -1.53
N THR A 63 5.64 -6.63 -0.27
CA THR A 63 5.57 -7.99 0.30
C THR A 63 4.26 -8.22 1.03
N ILE A 64 3.75 -9.45 1.01
CA ILE A 64 2.55 -9.82 1.78
C ILE A 64 2.76 -9.65 3.30
N PRO A 65 3.90 -10.05 3.91
CA PRO A 65 4.14 -9.79 5.32
C PRO A 65 4.12 -8.29 5.66
N GLY A 66 4.73 -7.44 4.84
CA GLY A 66 4.70 -5.99 5.03
C GLY A 66 3.29 -5.43 4.92
N ALA A 67 2.50 -5.89 3.95
CA ALA A 67 1.09 -5.51 3.83
C ALA A 67 0.26 -5.91 5.06
N LYS A 68 0.47 -7.12 5.60
CA LYS A 68 -0.19 -7.57 6.85
C LYS A 68 0.19 -6.68 8.04
N ALA A 69 1.46 -6.32 8.18
CA ALA A 69 1.93 -5.43 9.25
C ALA A 69 1.29 -4.04 9.16
N ILE A 70 1.18 -3.47 7.96
CA ILE A 70 0.49 -2.19 7.73
C ILE A 70 -0.98 -2.27 8.15
N VAL A 71 -1.70 -3.32 7.72
CA VAL A 71 -3.11 -3.50 8.08
C VAL A 71 -3.29 -3.63 9.60
N LEU A 72 -2.40 -4.36 10.27
CA LEU A 72 -2.41 -4.49 11.72
C LEU A 72 -2.18 -3.13 12.39
N ALA A 73 -1.15 -2.38 11.96
CA ALA A 73 -0.85 -1.05 12.50
C ALA A 73 -2.05 -0.09 12.35
N ILE A 74 -2.67 -0.03 11.16
CA ILE A 74 -3.86 0.80 10.91
C ILE A 74 -5.01 0.38 11.84
N ARG A 75 -5.25 -0.92 11.99
CA ARG A 75 -6.30 -1.44 12.88
C ARG A 75 -6.06 -1.04 14.33
N THR A 76 -4.84 -1.18 14.82
CA THR A 76 -4.47 -0.83 16.20
C THR A 76 -4.64 0.66 16.43
N LEU A 77 -4.09 1.50 15.54
CA LEU A 77 -4.23 2.96 15.62
C LEU A 77 -5.69 3.42 15.61
N LYS A 78 -6.55 2.82 14.77
CA LYS A 78 -7.98 3.13 14.76
C LYS A 78 -8.72 2.72 16.04
N LYS A 79 -8.25 1.71 16.76
CA LYS A 79 -8.89 1.21 17.98
C LYS A 79 -8.39 1.88 19.25
N GLN A 80 -7.09 2.13 19.35
CA GLN A 80 -6.41 2.51 20.60
C GLN A 80 -5.75 3.89 20.53
N GLY A 81 -5.71 4.53 19.35
CA GLY A 81 -4.98 5.77 19.14
C GLY A 81 -3.46 5.58 19.20
N VAL A 82 -2.75 6.69 19.30
CA VAL A 82 -1.30 6.71 19.54
C VAL A 82 -1.07 6.69 21.04
N GLN A 83 -0.31 5.70 21.52
CA GLN A 83 0.15 5.62 22.91
C GLN A 83 1.58 6.17 22.99
N VAL A 84 1.88 6.91 24.04
CA VAL A 84 3.19 7.51 24.28
C VAL A 84 3.75 6.92 25.57
N ILE A 85 4.94 6.33 25.48
CA ILE A 85 5.66 5.76 26.63
C ILE A 85 7.07 6.38 26.63
N PRO A 86 7.53 6.99 27.73
CA PRO A 86 8.89 7.46 27.87
C PRO A 86 9.89 6.32 27.67
N MET A 87 11.00 6.57 26.97
CA MET A 87 12.01 5.53 26.69
C MET A 87 12.55 4.88 27.98
N GLN A 88 12.66 5.66 29.06
CA GLN A 88 13.13 5.20 30.37
C GLN A 88 12.24 4.08 30.94
N GLU A 89 10.92 4.14 30.69
CA GLU A 89 9.97 3.13 31.16
C GLU A 89 10.12 1.79 30.43
N TYR A 90 10.70 1.80 29.22
CA TYR A 90 10.95 0.59 28.42
C TYR A 90 12.23 -0.15 28.84
N ILE A 91 13.19 0.53 29.49
CA ILE A 91 14.50 -0.05 29.87
C ILE A 91 14.45 -0.70 31.27
N ILE A 92 13.42 -0.39 32.06
CA ILE A 92 13.30 -0.83 33.46
C ILE A 92 12.38 -2.07 33.61
N GLN A 93 11.71 -2.51 32.53
CA GLN A 93 10.96 -3.78 32.46
C GLN A 93 11.85 -4.94 32.00
#